data_AF-A0AAD3DCF2-F1
#
_entry.id   AF-A0AAD3DCF2-F1
#
_cell.length_a   1.000
_cell.length_b   1.000
_cell.length_c   1.000
_cell.angle_alpha   90.00
_cell.angle_beta   90.00
_cell.angle_gamma   90.00
#
_symmetry.space_group_name_H-M   'P 1'
#
loop_
_entity.id
_entity.type
_entity.pdbx_description
1 polymer ?
#
loop_
_entity_poly.entity_id
_entity_poly.type
_entity_poly.pdbx_seq_one_letter_code
_entity_poly.pdbx_strand_id
1 'polypeptide(L)'
;MSESNENLKREAQEIPEESSSPALKKMKMEPLYVLTFTCSNDKFANLQLLSTHSLYDLIDTLCNHTPVGYNGEEKVWQHMWHLTVNQNTKYGSEQARDTKLDELNLPIGSILKLTCDYGTTSYYKIHLKKRQEYQGDEEGKASYPKNDQQKSLPAGYEKYVPNQDINLDAMFPNLYKWIFEGDGTCDVDLFQAGKKRNYGFMDKNGRMLFLPAKPLDYMNWLGYFDKGAKIKPSGCYTWQSVVILPRRELTQQLIKKYRSRGLEAGFCDAPIVSDIEVDQITKLFPNIAALAGLKKHKKIKKGWIRLNKRGKRCNLTICFGDTGPSFGGQAPKGTAFDGQGQHSSVEKPLFEVPNSDISGLHDLFCVVEGLLTTLL
;
A
#
# COMPACT_ATOMS: atom_id res chain seq x y z
N MET A 1 -67.10 -32.66 71.80
CA MET A 1 -66.02 -31.82 71.26
C MET A 1 -65.47 -32.61 70.08
N SER A 2 -66.10 -32.42 68.93
CA SER A 2 -65.59 -31.58 67.83
C SER A 2 -64.49 -32.33 67.08
N GLU A 3 -64.55 -32.60 65.79
CA GLU A 3 -65.52 -32.36 64.71
C GLU A 3 -64.98 -33.24 63.56
N SER A 4 -65.89 -33.87 62.80
CA SER A 4 -65.97 -33.85 61.32
C SER A 4 -64.66 -33.93 60.49
N ASN A 5 -64.54 -34.61 59.35
CA ASN A 5 -65.56 -35.07 58.41
C ASN A 5 -64.92 -35.92 57.29
N GLU A 6 -65.76 -36.79 56.73
CA GLU A 6 -65.91 -37.16 55.30
C GLU A 6 -64.75 -37.85 54.54
N ASN A 7 -64.91 -39.13 54.16
CA ASN A 7 -65.64 -39.62 52.98
C ASN A 7 -65.18 -39.02 51.64
N LEU A 8 -64.61 -39.83 50.73
CA LEU A 8 -65.34 -40.44 49.60
C LEU A 8 -64.40 -41.20 48.64
N LYS A 9 -64.89 -42.38 48.21
CA LYS A 9 -64.48 -43.12 47.01
C LYS A 9 -64.93 -42.42 45.73
N ARG A 10 -64.18 -42.61 44.61
CA ARG A 10 -64.61 -42.86 43.20
C ARG A 10 -63.37 -42.75 42.30
N GLU A 11 -62.98 -43.81 41.58
CA GLU A 11 -63.40 -44.22 40.22
C GLU A 11 -63.03 -43.26 39.07
N ALA A 12 -62.15 -43.80 38.20
CA ALA A 12 -61.99 -43.63 36.75
C ALA A 12 -61.85 -42.24 36.10
N GLN A 13 -60.78 -42.06 35.31
CA GLN A 13 -60.88 -41.48 33.96
C GLN A 13 -59.60 -41.71 33.13
N GLU A 14 -59.79 -42.32 31.95
CA GLU A 14 -58.87 -42.32 30.81
C GLU A 14 -58.63 -40.87 30.34
N ILE A 15 -57.39 -40.57 29.93
CA ILE A 15 -57.02 -39.31 29.27
C ILE A 15 -56.30 -39.65 27.94
N PRO A 16 -56.60 -38.93 26.84
CA PRO A 16 -56.48 -39.43 25.47
C PRO A 16 -55.12 -39.16 24.81
N GLU A 17 -54.86 -39.94 23.76
CA GLU A 17 -53.87 -39.66 22.71
C GLU A 17 -54.21 -38.34 21.99
N GLU A 18 -53.33 -37.34 22.08
CA GLU A 18 -53.12 -36.32 21.03
C GLU A 18 -51.87 -35.48 21.35
N SER A 19 -50.80 -35.69 20.61
CA SER A 19 -49.66 -34.76 20.53
C SER A 19 -48.91 -35.00 19.23
N SER A 20 -49.52 -34.53 18.14
CA SER A 20 -48.85 -34.29 16.87
C SER A 20 -47.66 -33.34 17.09
N SER A 21 -46.45 -33.88 16.92
CA SER A 21 -45.23 -33.08 16.99
C SER A 21 -45.24 -32.03 15.88
N PRO A 22 -45.05 -30.73 16.18
CA PRO A 22 -44.98 -29.71 15.16
C PRO A 22 -43.71 -29.96 14.32
N ALA A 23 -43.91 -30.16 13.03
CA ALA A 23 -42.84 -30.24 12.05
C ALA A 23 -41.88 -29.05 12.25
N LEU A 24 -40.63 -29.35 12.60
CA LEU A 24 -39.53 -28.40 12.55
C LEU A 24 -39.48 -27.82 11.13
N LYS A 25 -40.07 -26.64 10.95
CA LYS A 25 -39.79 -25.79 9.80
C LYS A 25 -38.28 -25.57 9.81
N LYS A 26 -37.56 -26.25 8.92
CA LYS A 26 -36.17 -25.91 8.61
C LYS A 26 -36.16 -24.44 8.24
N MET A 27 -35.73 -23.58 9.17
CA MET A 27 -35.44 -22.18 8.88
C MET A 27 -34.42 -22.21 7.75
N LYS A 28 -34.87 -21.76 6.57
CA LYS A 28 -34.02 -21.65 5.40
C LYS A 28 -33.03 -20.54 5.71
N MET A 29 -31.83 -20.90 6.17
CA MET A 29 -30.79 -19.91 6.45
C MET A 29 -30.52 -19.15 5.15
N GLU A 30 -30.54 -17.83 5.23
CA GLU A 30 -30.21 -17.00 4.09
C GLU A 30 -28.75 -17.24 3.69
N PRO A 31 -28.45 -17.30 2.38
CA PRO A 31 -27.10 -17.53 1.90
C PRO A 31 -26.18 -16.39 2.37
N LEU A 32 -25.08 -16.74 3.01
CA LEU A 32 -24.04 -15.82 3.43
C LEU A 32 -23.13 -15.52 2.24
N TYR A 33 -22.77 -14.26 2.01
CA TYR A 33 -21.90 -13.87 0.89
C TYR A 33 -20.59 -13.28 1.37
N VAL A 34 -19.51 -13.53 0.62
CA VAL A 34 -18.27 -12.76 0.65
C VAL A 34 -18.36 -11.64 -0.39
N LEU A 35 -18.21 -10.41 0.08
CA LEU A 35 -18.18 -9.19 -0.73
C LEU A 35 -16.74 -8.70 -0.82
N THR A 36 -16.25 -8.47 -2.04
CA THR A 36 -14.90 -7.97 -2.30
C THR A 36 -14.94 -6.51 -2.75
N PHE A 37 -14.37 -5.62 -1.95
CA PHE A 37 -14.29 -4.19 -2.21
C PHE A 37 -12.89 -3.75 -2.62
N THR A 38 -12.78 -2.71 -3.43
CA THR A 38 -11.50 -2.10 -3.79
C THR A 38 -11.54 -0.59 -3.71
N CYS A 39 -10.40 0.08 -3.51
CA CYS A 39 -10.34 1.54 -3.50
C CYS A 39 -9.69 2.10 -4.77
N SER A 40 -10.28 3.10 -5.41
CA SER A 40 -9.70 3.77 -6.60
C SER A 40 -8.35 4.41 -6.33
N ASN A 41 -8.17 4.95 -5.13
CA ASN A 41 -6.99 5.74 -4.79
C ASN A 41 -5.80 4.85 -4.44
N ASP A 42 -6.07 3.58 -4.11
CA ASP A 42 -5.11 2.70 -3.48
C ASP A 42 -5.34 1.28 -4.01
N LYS A 43 -5.04 1.06 -5.31
CA LYS A 43 -5.29 -0.16 -6.13
C LYS A 43 -5.00 -1.54 -5.47
N PHE A 44 -4.42 -1.51 -4.28
CA PHE A 44 -3.88 -2.56 -3.42
C PHE A 44 -4.90 -3.30 -2.54
N ALA A 45 -6.04 -2.69 -2.18
CA ALA A 45 -6.99 -3.32 -1.27
C ALA A 45 -8.07 -4.11 -2.05
N ASN A 46 -8.14 -5.43 -1.86
CA ASN A 46 -9.31 -6.25 -2.17
C ASN A 46 -9.91 -6.70 -0.84
N LEU A 47 -10.60 -5.80 -0.16
CA LEU A 47 -11.15 -6.06 1.16
C LEU A 47 -12.29 -7.06 1.01
N GLN A 48 -12.14 -8.24 1.60
CA GLN A 48 -13.18 -9.23 1.70
C GLN A 48 -13.88 -9.12 3.05
N LEU A 49 -15.20 -8.91 3.00
CA LEU A 49 -16.07 -8.90 4.16
C LEU A 49 -17.23 -9.86 3.92
N LEU A 50 -17.72 -10.50 4.97
CA LEU A 50 -18.99 -11.22 4.92
C LEU A 50 -20.15 -10.22 4.82
N SER A 51 -21.26 -10.60 4.18
CA SER A 51 -22.43 -9.74 4.03
C SER A 51 -23.05 -9.29 5.35
N THR A 52 -22.83 -10.05 6.43
CA THR A 52 -23.24 -9.75 7.80
C THR A 52 -22.35 -8.74 8.53
N HIS A 53 -21.23 -8.32 7.93
CA HIS A 53 -20.45 -7.19 8.44
C HIS A 53 -21.20 -5.88 8.23
N SER A 54 -20.89 -4.90 9.05
CA SER A 54 -21.46 -3.55 8.97
C SER A 54 -20.70 -2.68 7.95
N LEU A 55 -21.31 -1.55 7.57
CA LEU A 55 -20.62 -0.48 6.87
C LEU A 55 -19.42 0.05 7.66
N TYR A 56 -19.52 0.07 8.99
CA TYR A 56 -18.41 0.45 9.86
C TYR A 56 -17.23 -0.51 9.71
N ASP A 57 -17.46 -1.83 9.70
CA ASP A 57 -16.40 -2.83 9.53
C ASP A 57 -15.68 -2.67 8.19
N LEU A 58 -16.40 -2.31 7.11
CA LEU A 58 -15.79 -1.99 5.82
C LEU A 58 -14.84 -0.79 5.92
N ILE A 59 -15.26 0.28 6.61
CA ILE A 59 -14.46 1.50 6.76
C ILE A 59 -13.28 1.25 7.69
N ASP A 60 -13.46 0.49 8.78
CA ASP A 60 -12.39 0.11 9.69
C ASP A 60 -11.34 -0.76 9.02
N THR A 61 -11.79 -1.75 8.27
CA THR A 61 -10.92 -2.56 7.42
C THR A 61 -10.18 -1.68 6.40
N LEU A 62 -10.85 -0.69 5.80
CA LEU A 62 -10.22 0.23 4.86
C LEU A 62 -9.16 1.11 5.53
N CYS A 63 -9.46 1.75 6.66
CA CYS A 63 -8.50 2.56 7.42
C CYS A 63 -7.32 1.72 7.91
N ASN A 64 -7.55 0.46 8.30
CA ASN A 64 -6.48 -0.45 8.70
C ASN A 64 -5.57 -0.86 7.53
N HIS A 65 -6.04 -0.80 6.28
CA HIS A 65 -5.29 -1.30 5.11
C HIS A 65 -4.89 -0.24 4.10
N THR A 66 -5.38 1.00 4.24
CA THR A 66 -5.13 2.11 3.32
C THR A 66 -4.87 3.38 4.13
N PRO A 67 -4.12 4.37 3.61
CA PRO A 67 -3.87 5.64 4.28
C PRO A 67 -5.11 6.55 4.15
N VAL A 68 -6.24 6.09 4.66
CA VAL A 68 -7.45 6.90 4.85
C VAL A 68 -7.25 7.67 6.15
N GLY A 69 -6.82 8.93 6.05
CA GLY A 69 -6.43 9.78 7.19
C GLY A 69 -5.15 10.55 6.91
N TYR A 70 -4.81 11.57 7.73
CA TYR A 70 -3.66 12.44 7.48
C TYR A 70 -2.32 11.69 7.59
N ASN A 71 -2.26 10.65 8.45
CA ASN A 71 -1.04 9.91 8.75
C ASN A 71 -1.15 8.36 8.71
N GLY A 72 -2.31 7.77 8.43
CA GLY A 72 -2.48 6.30 8.38
C GLY A 72 -2.34 5.58 9.74
N GLU A 73 -2.18 6.32 10.83
CA GLU A 73 -2.22 5.82 12.22
C GLU A 73 -3.57 6.11 12.91
N GLU A 74 -4.41 6.88 12.24
CA GLU A 74 -5.69 7.34 12.78
C GLU A 74 -6.76 6.26 12.55
N LYS A 75 -7.52 5.96 13.62
CA LYS A 75 -8.56 4.93 13.63
C LYS A 75 -9.91 5.52 13.21
N VAL A 76 -10.86 4.70 12.77
CA VAL A 76 -12.17 5.15 12.22
C VAL A 76 -12.93 6.11 13.12
N TRP A 77 -12.81 5.97 14.44
CA TRP A 77 -13.46 6.83 15.42
C TRP A 77 -12.77 8.20 15.62
N GLN A 78 -11.56 8.38 15.11
CA GLN A 78 -10.80 9.63 15.20
C GLN A 78 -11.09 10.58 14.03
N HIS A 79 -11.92 10.16 13.08
CA HIS A 79 -12.25 10.89 11.87
C HIS A 79 -13.72 11.32 11.83
N MET A 80 -14.00 12.56 11.42
CA MET A 80 -15.33 12.91 10.90
C MET A 80 -15.44 12.41 9.48
N TRP A 81 -16.31 11.43 9.24
CA TRP A 81 -16.56 10.90 7.91
C TRP A 81 -18.05 10.67 7.68
N HIS A 82 -18.42 10.68 6.40
CA HIS A 82 -19.69 10.13 5.95
C HIS A 82 -19.49 9.31 4.68
N LEU A 83 -20.29 8.25 4.56
CA LEU A 83 -20.30 7.38 3.40
C LEU A 83 -21.53 7.69 2.55
N THR A 84 -21.33 8.04 1.28
CA THR A 84 -22.41 8.18 0.32
C THR A 84 -22.56 6.91 -0.50
N VAL A 85 -23.74 6.29 -0.41
CA VAL A 85 -24.14 5.11 -1.20
C VAL A 85 -25.14 5.54 -2.28
N ASN A 86 -24.94 5.07 -3.51
CA ASN A 86 -25.81 5.36 -4.67
C ASN A 86 -26.07 6.86 -4.90
N GLN A 87 -25.05 7.69 -4.64
CA GLN A 87 -25.05 9.16 -4.78
C GLN A 87 -26.06 9.94 -3.90
N ASN A 88 -26.97 9.26 -3.19
CA ASN A 88 -28.10 9.92 -2.53
C ASN A 88 -28.22 9.61 -1.03
N THR A 89 -27.74 8.46 -0.56
CA THR A 89 -27.89 8.08 0.86
C THR A 89 -26.58 8.32 1.60
N LYS A 90 -26.60 9.16 2.64
CA LYS A 90 -25.45 9.45 3.49
C LYS A 90 -25.56 8.69 4.81
N TYR A 91 -24.53 7.95 5.15
CA TYR A 91 -24.39 7.26 6.43
C TYR A 91 -23.32 7.97 7.26
N GLY A 92 -23.68 8.41 8.47
CA GLY A 92 -22.74 8.82 9.50
C GLY A 92 -22.16 7.62 10.27
N SER A 93 -21.29 7.89 11.23
CA SER A 93 -20.59 6.86 12.02
C SER A 93 -21.52 5.90 12.77
N GLU A 94 -22.54 6.44 13.45
CA GLU A 94 -23.51 5.62 14.20
C GLU A 94 -24.35 4.75 13.28
N GLN A 95 -24.95 5.34 12.24
CA GLN A 95 -25.79 4.64 11.26
C GLN A 95 -25.01 3.53 10.55
N ALA A 96 -23.74 3.78 10.22
CA ALA A 96 -22.89 2.80 9.55
C ALA A 96 -22.54 1.60 10.45
N ARG A 97 -22.57 1.74 11.77
CA ARG A 97 -22.32 0.62 12.71
C ARG A 97 -23.47 -0.38 12.70
N ASP A 98 -24.69 0.12 12.54
CA ASP A 98 -25.91 -0.69 12.59
C ASP A 98 -26.34 -1.20 11.21
N THR A 99 -25.88 -0.57 10.13
CA THR A 99 -26.24 -0.96 8.76
C THR A 99 -25.36 -2.10 8.25
N LYS A 100 -25.95 -3.24 7.92
CA LYS A 100 -25.25 -4.40 7.34
C LYS A 100 -25.00 -4.24 5.84
N LEU A 101 -23.99 -4.93 5.31
CA LEU A 101 -23.62 -4.80 3.90
C LEU A 101 -24.65 -5.41 2.94
N ASP A 102 -25.38 -6.45 3.37
CA ASP A 102 -26.49 -7.03 2.58
C ASP A 102 -27.72 -6.12 2.50
N GLU A 103 -28.04 -5.38 3.57
CA GLU A 103 -29.15 -4.42 3.62
C GLU A 103 -29.05 -3.37 2.50
N LEU A 104 -27.82 -3.01 2.11
CA LEU A 104 -27.55 -2.04 1.06
C LEU A 104 -27.89 -2.52 -0.35
N ASN A 105 -28.08 -3.83 -0.54
CA ASN A 105 -28.42 -4.44 -1.84
C ASN A 105 -27.52 -3.95 -3.01
N LEU A 106 -26.21 -3.84 -2.76
CA LEU A 106 -25.27 -3.27 -3.72
C LEU A 106 -25.09 -4.19 -4.94
N PRO A 107 -25.36 -3.72 -6.18
CA PRO A 107 -24.94 -4.45 -7.37
C PRO A 107 -23.42 -4.45 -7.54
N ILE A 108 -22.89 -5.47 -8.22
CA ILE A 108 -21.47 -5.50 -8.61
C ILE A 108 -21.18 -4.27 -9.50
N GLY A 109 -20.09 -3.57 -9.21
CA GLY A 109 -19.73 -2.29 -9.84
C GLY A 109 -20.22 -1.06 -9.08
N SER A 110 -20.99 -1.21 -7.99
CA SER A 110 -21.39 -0.10 -7.13
C SER A 110 -20.19 0.66 -6.57
N ILE A 111 -20.33 1.99 -6.49
CA ILE A 111 -19.32 2.90 -5.97
C ILE A 111 -19.85 3.58 -4.70
N LEU A 112 -19.17 3.35 -3.59
CA LEU A 112 -19.38 4.05 -2.33
C LEU A 112 -18.35 5.19 -2.25
N LYS A 113 -18.79 6.38 -1.85
CA LYS A 113 -17.91 7.54 -1.69
C LYS A 113 -17.73 7.83 -0.20
N LEU A 114 -16.55 7.53 0.32
CA LEU A 114 -16.14 7.92 1.67
C LEU A 114 -15.59 9.34 1.60
N THR A 115 -16.16 10.26 2.39
CA THR A 115 -15.69 11.64 2.50
C THR A 115 -15.18 11.87 3.92
N CYS A 116 -13.93 12.31 4.06
CA CYS A 116 -13.29 12.62 5.34
C CYS A 116 -13.17 14.14 5.47
N ASP A 117 -13.66 14.72 6.57
CA ASP A 117 -13.77 16.16 6.74
C ASP A 117 -12.64 16.71 7.64
N TYR A 118 -11.60 17.24 7.01
CA TYR A 118 -10.43 17.87 7.66
C TYR A 118 -10.15 19.29 7.13
N GLY A 119 -11.20 20.05 6.77
CA GLY A 119 -11.04 21.37 6.15
C GLY A 119 -10.43 21.36 4.74
N THR A 120 -10.02 20.18 4.24
CA THR A 120 -9.75 19.85 2.85
C THR A 120 -10.53 18.57 2.55
N THR A 121 -11.50 18.63 1.63
CA THR A 121 -12.46 17.54 1.38
C THR A 121 -11.76 16.39 0.64
N SER A 122 -11.06 15.54 1.39
CA SER A 122 -10.49 14.30 0.86
C SER A 122 -11.60 13.27 0.69
N TYR A 123 -11.63 12.59 -0.45
CA TYR A 123 -12.61 11.53 -0.72
C TYR A 123 -11.95 10.29 -1.30
N TYR A 124 -12.52 9.13 -0.96
CA TYR A 124 -12.12 7.82 -1.42
C TYR A 124 -13.31 7.15 -2.12
N LYS A 125 -13.05 6.51 -3.26
CA LYS A 125 -14.06 5.73 -4.01
C LYS A 125 -13.83 4.25 -3.76
N ILE A 126 -14.80 3.60 -3.13
CA ILE A 126 -14.79 2.18 -2.80
C ILE A 126 -15.72 1.46 -3.78
N HIS A 127 -15.23 0.46 -4.49
CA HIS A 127 -15.95 -0.28 -5.52
C HIS A 127 -16.23 -1.70 -5.07
N LEU A 128 -17.48 -2.15 -5.17
CA LEU A 128 -17.80 -3.56 -5.03
C LEU A 128 -17.41 -4.31 -6.31
N LYS A 129 -16.36 -5.12 -6.25
CA LYS A 129 -15.83 -5.88 -7.41
C LYS A 129 -16.48 -7.23 -7.59
N LYS A 130 -16.75 -7.92 -6.49
CA LYS A 130 -17.16 -9.33 -6.51
C LYS A 130 -18.11 -9.62 -5.36
N ARG A 131 -19.09 -10.48 -5.64
CA ARG A 131 -19.99 -11.10 -4.68
C ARG A 131 -19.95 -12.61 -4.92
N GLN A 132 -19.63 -13.39 -3.90
CA GLN A 132 -19.54 -14.84 -3.98
C GLN A 132 -20.20 -15.47 -2.76
N GLU A 133 -20.91 -16.58 -2.94
CA GLU A 133 -21.48 -17.32 -1.81
C GLU A 133 -20.35 -17.89 -0.92
N TYR A 134 -20.49 -17.72 0.39
CA TYR A 134 -19.56 -18.26 1.37
C TYR A 134 -19.84 -19.75 1.57
N GLN A 135 -18.84 -20.59 1.28
CA GLN A 135 -18.93 -22.05 1.38
C GLN A 135 -18.09 -22.63 2.54
N GLY A 136 -17.53 -21.78 3.40
CA GLY A 136 -16.73 -22.21 4.55
C GLY A 136 -17.56 -22.59 5.77
N ASP A 137 -16.89 -23.07 6.80
CA ASP A 137 -17.45 -23.39 8.11
C ASP A 137 -17.52 -22.14 9.02
N GLU A 138 -18.02 -22.32 10.25
CA GLU A 138 -18.09 -21.25 11.26
C GLU A 138 -16.70 -20.74 11.66
N GLU A 139 -15.69 -21.61 11.74
CA GLU A 139 -14.31 -21.21 12.05
C GLU A 139 -13.73 -20.30 10.95
N GLY A 140 -14.01 -20.60 9.68
CA GLY A 140 -13.61 -19.77 8.56
C GLY A 140 -14.25 -18.37 8.58
N LYS A 141 -15.41 -18.17 9.22
CA LYS A 141 -16.04 -16.85 9.33
C LYS A 141 -15.22 -15.89 10.18
N ALA A 142 -14.55 -16.40 11.22
CA ALA A 142 -13.68 -15.61 12.09
C ALA A 142 -12.44 -15.05 11.36
N SER A 143 -12.12 -15.58 10.17
CA SER A 143 -11.04 -15.05 9.32
C SER A 143 -11.41 -13.77 8.56
N TYR A 144 -12.66 -13.29 8.67
CA TYR A 144 -13.14 -12.04 8.06
C TYR A 144 -13.37 -10.96 9.13
N PRO A 145 -13.20 -9.67 8.82
CA PRO A 145 -12.78 -9.12 7.53
C PRO A 145 -11.29 -9.39 7.25
N LYS A 146 -10.95 -9.57 5.97
CA LYS A 146 -9.55 -9.74 5.55
C LYS A 146 -9.26 -9.00 4.26
N ASN A 147 -8.01 -8.62 4.05
CA ASN A 147 -7.56 -8.22 2.73
C ASN A 147 -7.27 -9.49 1.92
N ASP A 148 -7.97 -9.66 0.80
CA ASP A 148 -7.67 -10.70 -0.17
C ASP A 148 -6.37 -10.37 -0.86
N GLN A 149 -5.29 -10.81 -0.23
CA GLN A 149 -3.94 -10.74 -0.76
C GLN A 149 -3.73 -11.73 -1.90
N GLN A 150 -4.77 -12.29 -2.54
CA GLN A 150 -4.67 -13.06 -3.79
C GLN A 150 -4.23 -12.20 -4.99
N LYS A 151 -3.11 -11.50 -4.84
CA LYS A 151 -1.93 -11.79 -5.64
C LYS A 151 -0.90 -12.44 -4.70
N SER A 152 -1.19 -13.67 -4.27
CA SER A 152 -0.15 -14.55 -3.74
C SER A 152 0.98 -14.54 -4.75
N LEU A 153 2.22 -14.49 -4.25
CA LEU A 153 3.43 -14.57 -5.05
C LEU A 153 3.22 -15.56 -6.22
N PRO A 154 3.62 -15.21 -7.45
CA PRO A 154 3.32 -16.03 -8.63
C PRO A 154 3.71 -17.49 -8.41
N ALA A 155 2.96 -18.43 -8.99
CA ALA A 155 3.26 -19.85 -8.86
C ALA A 155 4.71 -20.12 -9.31
N GLY A 156 5.49 -20.77 -8.45
CA GLY A 156 6.93 -21.00 -8.68
C GLY A 156 7.85 -19.86 -8.23
N TYR A 157 7.33 -18.85 -7.52
CA TYR A 157 8.18 -17.87 -6.87
C TYR A 157 9.01 -18.51 -5.76
N GLU A 158 10.32 -18.30 -5.85
CA GLU A 158 11.27 -18.49 -4.77
C GLU A 158 12.03 -17.18 -4.56
N LYS A 159 12.27 -16.82 -3.29
CA LYS A 159 13.08 -15.65 -2.97
C LYS A 159 14.49 -15.89 -3.50
N TYR A 160 15.00 -14.95 -4.29
CA TYR A 160 16.34 -15.06 -4.85
C TYR A 160 17.40 -15.02 -3.74
N VAL A 161 18.40 -15.89 -3.82
CA VAL A 161 19.55 -15.89 -2.91
C VAL A 161 20.82 -15.70 -3.75
N PRO A 162 21.54 -14.57 -3.62
CA PRO A 162 22.76 -14.34 -4.37
C PRO A 162 23.87 -15.31 -3.94
N ASN A 163 24.67 -15.77 -4.90
CA ASN A 163 25.79 -16.69 -4.66
C ASN A 163 27.04 -16.03 -4.01
N GLN A 164 26.95 -14.76 -3.59
CA GLN A 164 28.05 -14.01 -2.98
C GLN A 164 27.58 -13.41 -1.66
N ASP A 165 28.49 -13.36 -0.69
CA ASP A 165 28.25 -12.74 0.61
C ASP A 165 28.36 -11.20 0.50
N ILE A 166 27.31 -10.59 -0.05
CA ILE A 166 27.15 -9.15 -0.16
C ILE A 166 25.91 -8.74 0.63
N ASN A 167 26.09 -7.86 1.62
CA ASN A 167 24.99 -7.29 2.38
C ASN A 167 24.76 -5.83 1.98
N LEU A 168 23.67 -5.56 1.25
CA LEU A 168 23.35 -4.20 0.79
C LEU A 168 23.01 -3.26 1.96
N ASP A 169 22.48 -3.78 3.07
CA ASP A 169 22.15 -2.99 4.25
C ASP A 169 23.43 -2.44 4.91
N ALA A 170 24.49 -3.26 4.96
CA ALA A 170 25.79 -2.86 5.46
C ALA A 170 26.54 -1.91 4.51
N MET A 171 26.37 -2.09 3.19
CA MET A 171 27.01 -1.25 2.18
C MET A 171 26.36 0.13 2.05
N PHE A 172 25.04 0.23 2.26
CA PHE A 172 24.26 1.46 2.13
C PHE A 172 23.46 1.75 3.41
N PRO A 173 24.15 1.91 4.55
CA PRO A 173 23.51 1.98 5.86
C PRO A 173 22.59 3.19 5.98
N ASN A 174 22.96 4.36 5.45
CA ASN A 174 22.11 5.54 5.57
C ASN A 174 20.80 5.35 4.79
N LEU A 175 20.86 4.71 3.62
CA LEU A 175 19.67 4.37 2.85
C LEU A 175 18.81 3.34 3.59
N TYR A 176 19.42 2.27 4.09
CA TYR A 176 18.73 1.26 4.89
C TYR A 176 18.00 1.89 6.07
N LYS A 177 18.69 2.71 6.87
CA LYS A 177 18.11 3.40 8.03
C LYS A 177 16.94 4.29 7.64
N TRP A 178 17.12 5.04 6.56
CA TRP A 178 16.12 5.96 6.08
C TRP A 178 14.83 5.27 5.63
N ILE A 179 14.94 4.12 4.95
CA ILE A 179 13.76 3.34 4.53
C ILE A 179 13.20 2.52 5.69
N PHE A 180 14.03 1.74 6.39
CA PHE A 180 13.58 0.61 7.21
C PHE A 180 13.61 0.86 8.73
N GLU A 181 14.52 1.68 9.28
CA GLU A 181 14.63 1.86 10.74
C GLU A 181 13.61 2.85 11.33
N GLY A 182 13.02 3.76 10.55
CA GLY A 182 12.05 4.74 11.07
C GLY A 182 10.62 4.19 11.22
N ASP A 183 9.89 4.59 12.25
CA ASP A 183 8.45 4.27 12.42
C ASP A 183 7.54 5.02 11.44
N GLY A 184 8.10 6.01 10.73
CA GLY A 184 7.37 6.87 9.81
C GLY A 184 6.92 6.20 8.52
N THR A 185 6.15 6.97 7.75
CA THR A 185 5.74 6.60 6.40
C THR A 185 6.84 6.93 5.41
N CYS A 186 7.17 6.01 4.51
CA CYS A 186 8.18 6.22 3.46
C CYS A 186 7.64 5.73 2.12
N ASP A 187 7.82 6.51 1.07
CA ASP A 187 7.50 6.12 -0.32
C ASP A 187 8.77 6.22 -1.15
N VAL A 188 9.16 5.10 -1.76
CA VAL A 188 10.47 4.94 -2.41
C VAL A 188 10.28 4.35 -3.81
N ASP A 189 10.52 5.16 -4.83
CA ASP A 189 10.68 4.70 -6.22
C ASP A 189 12.14 4.35 -6.52
N LEU A 190 12.57 3.13 -6.23
CA LEU A 190 13.95 2.68 -6.47
C LEU A 190 14.32 2.60 -7.96
N PHE A 191 13.42 2.53 -8.92
CA PHE A 191 13.84 2.64 -10.32
C PHE A 191 12.84 3.47 -11.11
N GLN A 192 13.37 4.37 -11.95
CA GLN A 192 12.56 5.28 -12.76
C GLN A 192 13.01 5.21 -14.22
N ALA A 193 12.12 4.76 -15.12
CA ALA A 193 12.33 4.84 -16.56
C ALA A 193 12.19 6.31 -17.01
N GLY A 194 13.33 6.98 -17.18
CA GLY A 194 13.35 8.43 -17.16
C GLY A 194 13.15 9.17 -18.49
N LYS A 195 12.89 10.49 -18.37
CA LYS A 195 12.82 11.45 -19.48
C LYS A 195 13.90 12.57 -19.43
N LYS A 196 14.54 12.87 -18.28
CA LYS A 196 15.64 13.87 -18.17
C LYS A 196 16.71 13.51 -17.11
N ARG A 197 17.98 13.85 -17.37
CA ARG A 197 19.09 13.74 -16.40
C ARG A 197 18.98 14.83 -15.33
N ASN A 198 18.17 14.64 -14.30
CA ASN A 198 18.24 15.48 -13.11
C ASN A 198 18.36 14.57 -11.89
N TYR A 199 19.36 14.89 -11.09
CA TYR A 199 19.87 14.20 -9.91
C TYR A 199 18.81 13.95 -8.84
N GLY A 200 19.04 12.99 -7.93
CA GLY A 200 18.03 12.46 -7.01
C GLY A 200 17.36 13.49 -6.09
N PHE A 201 16.30 13.07 -5.40
CA PHE A 201 15.50 13.95 -4.54
C PHE A 201 14.91 13.23 -3.33
N MET A 202 15.00 13.87 -2.17
CA MET A 202 14.38 13.42 -0.94
C MET A 202 13.74 14.64 -0.28
N ASP A 203 12.46 14.53 0.10
CA ASP A 203 11.83 15.56 0.92
C ASP A 203 12.08 15.35 2.42
N LYS A 204 11.71 16.34 3.23
CA LYS A 204 11.92 16.30 4.68
C LYS A 204 11.07 15.27 5.43
N ASN A 205 10.06 14.70 4.77
CA ASN A 205 9.12 13.74 5.36
C ASN A 205 9.49 12.30 5.00
N GLY A 206 10.67 12.07 4.42
CA GLY A 206 11.09 10.74 4.03
C GLY A 206 10.39 10.22 2.77
N ARG A 207 9.76 11.09 1.97
CA ARG A 207 9.23 10.71 0.66
C ARG A 207 10.31 10.91 -0.38
N MET A 208 10.68 9.84 -1.05
CA MET A 208 11.58 9.92 -2.19
C MET A 208 10.79 10.43 -3.38
N LEU A 209 11.24 11.54 -3.96
CA LEU A 209 10.48 12.17 -5.03
C LEU A 209 10.97 11.72 -6.40
N PHE A 210 12.26 11.86 -6.74
CA PHE A 210 12.76 11.54 -8.09
C PHE A 210 14.21 11.10 -8.12
N LEU A 211 14.62 10.59 -9.29
CA LEU A 211 15.96 10.08 -9.55
C LEU A 211 16.48 10.36 -10.95
N PRO A 212 17.81 10.31 -11.15
CA PRO A 212 18.39 10.46 -12.48
C PRO A 212 17.85 9.37 -13.41
N ALA A 213 17.35 9.83 -14.56
CA ALA A 213 16.69 9.03 -15.59
C ALA A 213 17.46 7.83 -16.16
N LYS A 214 18.77 7.73 -15.90
CA LYS A 214 19.67 6.68 -16.40
C LYS A 214 20.84 6.50 -15.43
N PRO A 215 20.78 5.55 -14.47
CA PRO A 215 22.01 5.14 -13.80
C PRO A 215 23.04 4.66 -14.84
N LEU A 216 24.32 4.88 -14.59
CA LEU A 216 25.40 4.27 -15.38
C LEU A 216 25.72 2.86 -14.86
N ASP A 217 25.60 2.66 -13.55
CA ASP A 217 25.80 1.40 -12.84
C ASP A 217 25.06 1.44 -11.49
N TYR A 218 24.83 0.28 -10.88
CA TYR A 218 24.04 0.19 -9.64
C TYR A 218 24.74 0.64 -8.39
N MET A 219 26.05 0.39 -8.31
CA MET A 219 26.84 0.75 -7.14
C MET A 219 26.87 2.26 -6.96
N ASN A 220 27.13 3.01 -8.02
CA ASN A 220 27.02 4.46 -8.01
C ASN A 220 25.62 4.91 -7.68
N TRP A 221 24.62 4.27 -8.31
CA TRP A 221 23.24 4.61 -8.08
C TRP A 221 22.90 4.50 -6.58
N LEU A 222 23.02 3.31 -5.95
CA LEU A 222 22.77 3.10 -4.52
C LEU A 222 23.66 3.97 -3.61
N GLY A 223 24.94 4.14 -3.97
CA GLY A 223 25.87 5.00 -3.22
C GLY A 223 25.40 6.46 -3.18
N TYR A 224 24.80 6.96 -4.26
CA TYR A 224 24.24 8.31 -4.31
C TYR A 224 23.02 8.46 -3.38
N PHE A 225 22.16 7.44 -3.26
CA PHE A 225 21.08 7.45 -2.26
C PHE A 225 21.61 7.46 -0.86
N ASP A 226 22.58 6.60 -0.57
CA ASP A 226 23.16 6.52 0.77
C ASP A 226 23.72 7.88 1.21
N LYS A 227 24.41 8.58 0.31
CA LYS A 227 24.88 9.95 0.59
C LYS A 227 23.74 10.96 0.74
N GLY A 228 22.69 10.86 -0.07
CA GLY A 228 21.51 11.71 0.04
C GLY A 228 20.76 11.52 1.36
N ALA A 229 20.53 10.27 1.75
CA ALA A 229 19.81 9.87 2.96
C ALA A 229 20.51 10.32 4.24
N LYS A 230 21.83 10.57 4.19
CA LYS A 230 22.60 11.13 5.31
C LYS A 230 22.29 12.61 5.56
N ILE A 231 21.80 13.35 4.57
CA ILE A 231 21.58 14.79 4.68
C ILE A 231 20.29 15.03 5.48
N LYS A 232 20.42 15.73 6.61
CA LYS A 232 19.28 16.04 7.48
C LYS A 232 18.55 17.28 6.99
N PRO A 233 17.21 17.33 7.09
CA PRO A 233 16.44 18.54 6.80
C PRO A 233 16.82 19.68 7.72
N SER A 234 17.04 20.86 7.14
CA SER A 234 17.14 22.09 7.92
C SER A 234 15.74 22.47 8.42
N GLY A 235 15.63 22.90 9.68
CA GLY A 235 14.35 23.23 10.31
C GLY A 235 13.62 24.43 9.69
N CYS A 236 14.23 25.09 8.69
CA CYS A 236 13.72 26.34 8.10
C CYS A 236 12.58 26.11 7.10
N TYR A 237 12.43 24.91 6.53
CA TYR A 237 11.52 24.69 5.40
C TYR A 237 10.53 23.53 5.54
N THR A 238 9.40 23.70 4.84
CA THR A 238 8.41 22.74 4.34
C THR A 238 8.90 21.44 3.72
N TRP A 239 10.08 21.51 3.14
CA TRP A 239 10.57 20.58 2.13
C TRP A 239 12.08 20.76 2.03
N GLN A 240 12.79 19.70 1.66
CA GLN A 240 14.21 19.72 1.34
C GLN A 240 14.37 19.14 -0.05
N SER A 241 15.38 19.59 -0.79
CA SER A 241 15.75 19.02 -2.09
C SER A 241 17.24 18.69 -2.07
N VAL A 242 17.58 17.42 -2.31
CA VAL A 242 18.97 16.94 -2.25
C VAL A 242 19.42 16.45 -3.62
N VAL A 243 20.15 17.28 -4.36
CA VAL A 243 20.61 17.03 -5.75
C VAL A 243 22.01 16.42 -5.75
N ILE A 244 22.12 15.09 -5.89
CA ILE A 244 23.44 14.43 -5.91
C ILE A 244 24.20 14.69 -7.21
N LEU A 245 25.34 15.38 -7.19
CA LEU A 245 26.15 15.67 -8.38
C LEU A 245 27.33 14.67 -8.50
N PRO A 246 27.32 13.74 -9.48
CA PRO A 246 28.47 12.88 -9.75
C PRO A 246 29.66 13.73 -10.18
N ARG A 247 30.83 13.48 -9.60
CA ARG A 247 32.06 14.23 -9.90
C ARG A 247 32.41 14.17 -11.40
N ARG A 248 32.23 13.01 -12.04
CA ARG A 248 32.51 12.84 -13.49
C ARG A 248 31.60 13.65 -14.39
N GLU A 249 30.40 14.02 -13.94
CA GLU A 249 29.42 14.78 -14.71
C GLU A 249 29.41 16.27 -14.37
N LEU A 250 30.29 16.70 -13.46
CA LEU A 250 30.29 18.06 -12.93
C LEU A 250 30.73 19.06 -14.01
N THR A 251 29.83 19.98 -14.37
CA THR A 251 30.11 21.09 -15.27
C THR A 251 29.92 22.43 -14.57
N GLN A 252 30.54 23.49 -15.09
CA GLN A 252 30.35 24.85 -14.57
C GLN A 252 28.88 25.29 -14.60
N GLN A 253 28.11 24.84 -15.61
CA GLN A 253 26.68 25.12 -15.69
C GLN A 253 25.89 24.47 -14.54
N LEU A 254 26.24 23.23 -14.17
CA LEU A 254 25.60 22.52 -13.05
C LEU A 254 25.97 23.14 -11.70
N ILE A 255 27.25 23.51 -11.51
CA ILE A 255 27.70 24.23 -10.33
C ILE A 255 26.94 25.55 -10.19
N LYS A 256 26.82 26.32 -11.29
CA LYS A 256 26.07 27.58 -11.31
C LYS A 256 24.57 27.38 -11.04
N LYS A 257 23.99 26.30 -11.58
CA LYS A 257 22.57 25.99 -11.41
C LYS A 257 22.21 25.68 -9.96
N TYR A 258 23.03 24.86 -9.29
CA TYR A 258 22.68 24.25 -8.01
C TYR A 258 23.42 24.81 -6.79
N ARG A 259 24.61 25.43 -6.96
CA ARG A 259 25.41 25.94 -5.83
C ARG A 259 25.57 27.46 -5.82
N SER A 260 25.67 28.10 -6.99
CA SER A 260 26.00 29.54 -7.03
C SER A 260 24.81 30.47 -6.75
N ARG A 261 23.62 29.94 -6.50
CA ARG A 261 22.42 30.76 -6.25
C ARG A 261 22.31 31.27 -4.81
N GLY A 262 23.26 30.94 -3.93
CA GLY A 262 23.27 31.42 -2.54
C GLY A 262 22.02 31.01 -1.77
N LEU A 263 21.43 29.87 -2.14
CA LEU A 263 20.23 29.36 -1.48
C LEU A 263 20.58 28.95 -0.05
N GLU A 264 19.69 29.25 0.89
CA GLU A 264 19.86 28.86 2.29
C GLU A 264 20.00 27.33 2.42
N ALA A 265 20.72 26.90 3.44
CA ALA A 265 20.89 25.47 3.74
C ALA A 265 19.53 24.78 3.85
N GLY A 266 19.35 23.65 3.16
CA GLY A 266 18.10 22.89 3.10
C GLY A 266 17.12 23.28 1.98
N PHE A 267 17.34 24.38 1.24
CA PHE A 267 16.53 24.69 0.06
C PHE A 267 16.95 23.83 -1.16
N CYS A 268 18.26 23.70 -1.38
CA CYS A 268 18.83 22.79 -2.37
C CYS A 268 20.23 22.38 -1.93
N ASP A 269 20.37 21.17 -1.38
CA ASP A 269 21.65 20.59 -1.01
C ASP A 269 22.21 19.81 -2.21
N ALA A 270 23.35 20.24 -2.74
CA ALA A 270 23.94 19.63 -3.95
C ALA A 270 25.31 19.02 -3.69
N PRO A 271 25.41 17.91 -2.92
CA PRO A 271 26.69 17.28 -2.62
C PRO A 271 27.34 16.75 -3.90
N ILE A 272 28.65 17.00 -4.03
CA ILE A 272 29.47 16.38 -5.08
C ILE A 272 29.94 15.03 -4.56
N VAL A 273 29.59 13.95 -5.26
CA VAL A 273 29.92 12.58 -4.84
C VAL A 273 30.88 11.97 -5.86
N SER A 274 31.91 11.29 -5.36
CA SER A 274 32.82 10.52 -6.21
C SER A 274 32.14 9.26 -6.71
N ASP A 275 32.41 8.88 -7.95
CA ASP A 275 31.93 7.63 -8.51
C ASP A 275 32.67 6.43 -7.87
N ILE A 276 31.95 5.33 -7.69
CA ILE A 276 32.40 3.99 -7.33
C ILE A 276 32.75 3.26 -8.63
N GLU A 277 33.95 2.70 -8.74
CA GLU A 277 34.48 2.16 -10.01
C GLU A 277 34.12 0.68 -10.25
N VAL A 278 33.57 -0.02 -9.25
CA VAL A 278 33.35 -1.46 -9.30
C VAL A 278 31.86 -1.78 -9.15
N ASP A 279 31.22 -2.27 -10.21
CA ASP A 279 29.80 -2.69 -10.19
C ASP A 279 29.63 -4.20 -10.03
N GLN A 280 29.55 -4.64 -8.77
CA GLN A 280 29.27 -6.05 -8.42
C GLN A 280 27.76 -6.33 -8.35
N ILE A 281 26.95 -5.31 -8.03
CA ILE A 281 25.50 -5.48 -7.80
C ILE A 281 24.76 -5.82 -9.08
N THR A 282 25.11 -5.22 -10.23
CA THR A 282 24.50 -5.56 -11.53
C THR A 282 24.71 -7.02 -11.93
N LYS A 283 25.79 -7.65 -11.47
CA LYS A 283 26.06 -9.07 -11.73
C LYS A 283 25.23 -9.98 -10.82
N LEU A 284 24.98 -9.54 -9.59
CA LEU A 284 24.18 -10.28 -8.60
C LEU A 284 22.69 -10.19 -8.84
N PHE A 285 22.20 -9.04 -9.34
CA PHE A 285 20.78 -8.81 -9.58
C PHE A 285 20.52 -8.44 -11.06
N PRO A 286 20.75 -9.39 -11.99
CA PRO A 286 20.71 -9.12 -13.43
C PRO A 286 19.30 -8.81 -13.96
N ASN A 287 18.24 -9.31 -13.34
CA ASN A 287 16.87 -9.04 -13.74
C ASN A 287 16.43 -7.64 -13.30
N ILE A 288 16.78 -7.25 -12.08
CA ILE A 288 16.66 -5.87 -11.62
C ILE A 288 17.44 -4.96 -12.58
N ALA A 289 18.69 -5.30 -12.95
CA ALA A 289 19.51 -4.56 -13.92
C ALA A 289 18.82 -4.31 -15.25
N ALA A 290 18.07 -5.29 -15.72
CA ALA A 290 17.27 -5.16 -16.92
C ALA A 290 16.06 -4.23 -16.72
N LEU A 291 15.37 -4.35 -15.59
CA LEU A 291 14.24 -3.49 -15.22
C LEU A 291 14.66 -2.02 -15.09
N ALA A 292 15.82 -1.72 -14.49
CA ALA A 292 16.35 -0.34 -14.45
C ALA A 292 16.92 0.14 -15.79
N GLY A 293 17.02 -0.75 -16.78
CA GLY A 293 17.52 -0.43 -18.11
C GLY A 293 19.03 -0.28 -18.23
N LEU A 294 19.78 -0.82 -17.26
CA LEU A 294 21.25 -0.95 -17.28
C LEU A 294 21.71 -2.11 -18.18
N LYS A 295 20.89 -3.17 -18.23
CA LYS A 295 21.14 -4.37 -19.04
C LYS A 295 20.01 -4.58 -20.04
N LYS A 296 20.31 -5.13 -21.21
CA LYS A 296 19.26 -5.63 -22.13
C LYS A 296 18.85 -7.03 -21.70
N HIS A 297 17.55 -7.28 -21.64
CA HIS A 297 17.00 -8.61 -21.39
C HIS A 297 15.82 -8.86 -22.32
N LYS A 298 15.65 -10.11 -22.78
CA LYS A 298 14.64 -10.46 -23.79
C LYS A 298 13.21 -10.34 -23.25
N LYS A 299 13.00 -10.75 -22.00
CA LYS A 299 11.68 -10.81 -21.37
C LYS A 299 11.40 -9.67 -20.37
N ILE A 300 12.44 -9.02 -19.86
CA ILE A 300 12.30 -7.99 -18.82
C ILE A 300 12.47 -6.64 -19.49
N LYS A 301 11.38 -5.87 -19.49
CA LYS A 301 11.35 -4.51 -20.03
C LYS A 301 11.76 -3.51 -18.94
N LYS A 302 12.11 -2.29 -19.35
CA LYS A 302 12.37 -1.20 -18.42
C LYS A 302 11.13 -0.88 -17.60
N GLY A 303 11.34 -0.48 -16.35
CA GLY A 303 10.25 -0.31 -15.40
C GLY A 303 10.66 0.32 -14.07
N TRP A 304 9.85 0.01 -13.06
CA TRP A 304 9.81 0.68 -11.76
C TRP A 304 9.74 -0.33 -10.63
N ILE A 305 10.40 -0.01 -9.52
CA ILE A 305 10.20 -0.67 -8.24
C ILE A 305 9.79 0.41 -7.26
N ARG A 306 8.58 0.29 -6.73
CA ARG A 306 8.02 1.17 -5.71
C ARG A 306 7.85 0.40 -4.42
N LEU A 307 8.43 0.91 -3.35
CA LEU A 307 8.20 0.43 -1.98
C LEU A 307 7.47 1.53 -1.21
N ASN A 308 6.28 1.22 -0.72
CA ASN A 308 5.55 2.09 0.22
C ASN A 308 5.59 1.43 1.60
N LYS A 309 6.27 2.05 2.54
CA LYS A 309 6.34 1.62 3.93
C LYS A 309 5.45 2.48 4.81
N ARG A 310 4.67 1.83 5.68
CA ARG A 310 3.81 2.47 6.68
C ARG A 310 4.00 1.72 8.00
N GLY A 311 4.73 2.32 8.95
CA GLY A 311 5.17 1.61 10.15
C GLY A 311 5.95 0.34 9.77
N LYS A 312 5.50 -0.83 10.25
CA LYS A 312 6.13 -2.13 9.93
C LYS A 312 5.67 -2.76 8.63
N ARG A 313 4.69 -2.18 7.93
CA ARG A 313 4.10 -2.78 6.72
C ARG A 313 4.77 -2.21 5.48
N CYS A 314 5.22 -3.10 4.60
CA CYS A 314 5.82 -2.75 3.31
C CYS A 314 4.92 -3.22 2.17
N ASN A 315 4.63 -2.33 1.22
CA ASN A 315 3.93 -2.66 -0.02
C ASN A 315 4.89 -2.50 -1.19
N LEU A 316 5.12 -3.58 -1.93
CA LEU A 316 6.00 -3.60 -3.08
C LEU A 316 5.19 -3.60 -4.37
N THR A 317 5.50 -2.69 -5.29
CA THR A 317 4.91 -2.63 -6.62
C THR A 317 6.01 -2.64 -7.68
N ILE A 318 5.87 -3.49 -8.68
CA ILE A 318 6.75 -3.54 -9.85
C ILE A 318 5.92 -3.25 -11.09
N CYS A 319 6.33 -2.27 -11.89
CA CYS A 319 5.64 -1.92 -13.14
C CYS A 319 6.62 -1.93 -14.31
N PHE A 320 6.15 -2.26 -15.51
CA PHE A 320 6.88 -1.94 -16.74
C PHE A 320 6.48 -0.56 -17.27
N GLY A 321 7.30 0.02 -18.13
CA GLY A 321 6.96 1.21 -18.92
C GLY A 321 7.59 2.51 -18.42
N ASP A 322 7.29 3.58 -19.14
CA ASP A 322 7.90 4.90 -18.96
C ASP A 322 7.14 5.76 -17.93
N THR A 323 7.75 6.89 -17.54
CA THR A 323 7.09 7.94 -16.75
C THR A 323 5.81 8.42 -17.42
N GLY A 324 4.80 8.76 -16.61
CA GLY A 324 3.59 9.45 -17.06
C GLY A 324 3.84 10.77 -17.80
N PRO A 325 2.78 11.42 -18.30
CA PRO A 325 2.89 12.75 -18.88
C PRO A 325 3.41 13.76 -17.84
N SER A 326 4.31 14.66 -18.27
CA SER A 326 4.78 15.76 -17.44
C SER A 326 3.60 16.71 -17.22
N PHE A 327 3.11 16.81 -15.99
CA PHE A 327 2.25 17.93 -15.63
C PHE A 327 3.14 19.18 -15.46
N GLY A 328 2.58 20.38 -15.65
CA GLY A 328 3.33 21.61 -15.42
C GLY A 328 3.64 21.75 -13.94
N GLY A 329 4.92 21.72 -13.56
CA GLY A 329 5.31 21.83 -12.16
C GLY A 329 5.04 23.20 -11.56
N GLN A 330 4.45 23.23 -10.36
CA GLN A 330 4.29 24.46 -9.55
C GLN A 330 5.52 24.79 -8.72
N ALA A 331 6.64 24.09 -8.95
CA ALA A 331 7.80 24.22 -8.09
C ALA A 331 8.56 25.54 -8.32
N PRO A 332 9.15 26.15 -7.27
CA PRO A 332 9.88 27.40 -7.40
C PRO A 332 11.09 27.28 -8.33
N LYS A 333 11.41 28.34 -9.09
CA LYS A 333 12.57 28.37 -10.00
C LYS A 333 13.87 28.11 -9.24
N GLY A 334 14.67 27.15 -9.70
CA GLY A 334 15.95 26.80 -9.08
C GLY A 334 15.83 25.75 -7.98
N THR A 335 14.61 25.36 -7.62
CA THR A 335 14.37 24.04 -7.04
C THR A 335 14.43 23.01 -8.15
N ALA A 336 14.64 21.76 -7.76
CA ALA A 336 14.65 20.68 -8.71
C ALA A 336 13.44 19.73 -8.50
N PHE A 337 12.56 20.06 -7.55
CA PHE A 337 11.22 19.49 -7.48
C PHE A 337 10.40 19.99 -8.68
N ASP A 338 9.58 19.15 -9.31
CA ASP A 338 8.64 19.58 -10.37
C ASP A 338 7.16 19.33 -9.97
N GLY A 339 6.85 18.91 -8.74
CA GLY A 339 5.47 18.68 -8.27
C GLY A 339 5.12 17.21 -7.94
N GLN A 340 4.03 17.00 -7.20
CA GLN A 340 3.55 15.65 -6.85
C GLN A 340 3.00 14.90 -8.08
N GLY A 341 3.22 13.58 -8.13
CA GLY A 341 2.52 12.68 -9.09
C GLY A 341 3.05 12.65 -10.53
N GLN A 342 4.07 13.44 -10.88
CA GLN A 342 4.63 13.45 -12.25
C GLN A 342 5.50 12.24 -12.59
N HIS A 343 5.87 11.45 -11.57
CA HIS A 343 6.83 10.35 -11.70
C HIS A 343 6.27 9.03 -11.14
N SER A 344 4.96 8.92 -10.98
CA SER A 344 4.31 7.62 -10.80
C SER A 344 4.12 6.93 -12.14
N SER A 345 4.28 5.61 -12.14
CA SER A 345 3.90 4.79 -13.29
C SER A 345 2.41 4.99 -13.60
N VAL A 346 2.11 5.24 -14.87
CA VAL A 346 0.73 5.24 -15.40
C VAL A 346 0.28 3.84 -15.83
N GLU A 347 1.22 2.91 -15.88
CA GLU A 347 1.00 1.54 -16.32
C GLU A 347 0.43 0.66 -15.20
N LYS A 348 -0.20 -0.44 -15.61
CA LYS A 348 -0.70 -1.43 -14.66
C LYS A 348 0.47 -2.14 -13.97
N PRO A 349 0.44 -2.34 -12.63
CA PRO A 349 1.45 -3.14 -11.94
C PRO A 349 1.57 -4.53 -12.54
N LEU A 350 2.82 -4.93 -12.80
CA LEU A 350 3.21 -6.28 -13.16
C LEU A 350 3.14 -7.18 -11.92
N PHE A 351 3.78 -6.74 -10.85
CA PHE A 351 3.70 -7.37 -9.53
C PHE A 351 3.25 -6.35 -8.51
N GLU A 352 2.50 -6.82 -7.52
CA GLU A 352 1.96 -6.03 -6.44
C GLU A 352 1.87 -6.96 -5.24
N VAL A 353 2.79 -6.78 -4.30
CA VAL A 353 2.98 -7.63 -3.12
C VAL A 353 2.66 -6.78 -1.89
N PRO A 354 1.40 -6.81 -1.43
CA PRO A 354 0.98 -6.06 -0.24
C PRO A 354 1.53 -6.73 1.03
N ASN A 355 1.81 -5.92 2.06
CA ASN A 355 2.32 -6.38 3.36
C ASN A 355 3.50 -7.37 3.25
N SER A 356 4.37 -7.13 2.27
CA SER A 356 5.58 -7.89 2.05
C SER A 356 6.46 -7.87 3.31
N ASP A 357 6.98 -9.02 3.71
CA ASP A 357 7.92 -9.18 4.81
C ASP A 357 9.33 -8.79 4.35
N ILE A 358 9.48 -7.53 3.94
CA ILE A 358 10.74 -6.95 3.46
C ILE A 358 11.35 -6.16 4.61
N SER A 359 12.42 -6.70 5.15
CA SER A 359 13.09 -6.22 6.37
C SER A 359 14.30 -5.32 6.11
N GLY A 360 14.78 -5.26 4.86
CA GLY A 360 15.96 -4.49 4.47
C GLY A 360 16.09 -4.27 2.98
N LEU A 361 17.13 -3.53 2.59
CA LEU A 361 17.47 -3.24 1.21
C LEU A 361 17.96 -4.49 0.48
N HIS A 362 18.77 -5.33 1.15
CA HIS A 362 19.20 -6.60 0.56
C HIS A 362 18.01 -7.54 0.31
N ASP A 363 17.13 -7.65 1.30
CA ASP A 363 15.90 -8.43 1.23
C ASP A 363 14.98 -7.97 0.09
N LEU A 364 14.80 -6.66 -0.05
CA LEU A 364 14.04 -6.05 -1.13
C LEU A 364 14.58 -6.46 -2.52
N PHE A 365 15.90 -6.41 -2.70
CA PHE A 365 16.52 -6.83 -3.97
C PHE A 365 16.31 -8.33 -4.22
N CYS A 366 16.43 -9.17 -3.19
CA CYS A 366 16.18 -10.61 -3.29
C CYS A 366 14.72 -10.93 -3.67
N VAL A 367 13.76 -10.26 -3.04
CA VAL A 367 12.33 -10.45 -3.34
C VAL A 367 12.04 -10.03 -4.78
N VAL A 368 12.52 -8.86 -5.21
CA VAL A 368 12.24 -8.37 -6.55
C VAL A 368 12.92 -9.21 -7.63
N GLU A 369 14.18 -9.61 -7.43
CA GLU A 369 14.89 -10.47 -8.37
C GLU A 369 14.20 -11.83 -8.53
N GLY A 370 13.70 -12.41 -7.43
CA GLY A 370 12.89 -13.64 -7.43
C GLY A 370 11.59 -13.48 -8.21
N LEU A 371 10.86 -12.37 -8.00
CA LEU A 371 9.63 -12.04 -8.74
C LEU A 371 9.89 -11.90 -10.24
N LEU A 372 10.96 -11.20 -10.63
CA LEU A 372 11.30 -11.03 -12.04
C LEU A 372 11.76 -12.36 -12.68
N THR A 373 12.31 -13.27 -11.89
CA THR A 373 12.72 -14.61 -12.37
C THR A 373 11.52 -15.45 -12.80
N THR A 374 10.34 -15.27 -12.20
CA THR A 374 9.13 -16.02 -12.61
C THR A 374 8.59 -15.61 -14.00
N LEU A 375 9.20 -14.60 -14.64
CA LEU A 375 8.90 -14.21 -16.01
C LEU A 375 9.77 -14.96 -17.03
N LEU A 376 10.84 -15.61 -16.56
CA LEU A 376 11.79 -16.39 -17.36
C LEU A 376 11.25 -17.79 -17.63
#